data_AF-A0A2N1J7S7-F1
#
_entry.id   AF-A0A2N1J7S7-F1
#
_cell.length_a   1.000
_cell.length_b   1.000
_cell.length_c   1.000
_cell.angle_alpha   90.00
_cell.angle_beta   90.00
_cell.angle_gamma   90.00
#
_symmetry.space_group_name_H-M   'P 1'
#
loop_
_entity.id
_entity.type
_entity.pdbx_description
1 polymer ?
#
loop_
_entity_poly.entity_id
_entity_poly.type
_entity_poly.pdbx_seq_one_letter_code
_entity_poly.pdbx_strand_id
1 'polypeptide(L)'
;MLLAYPDCVAKDTIDLLVLPHPRSHIPTYFAVPQAPCPHEMYELVVVRPEKSAARSWFISSSAQEQGHVLGDGALRLLSPVDPVFVLLGLLAPDSARCESRQFRAWDDLVDGACDWHAQHRAQWHDIPVFLGMQRVLAHADRICDTQAMPTGDGHVYRLNVAKIHALLDVKAQKLLADDVWAKAPETLGRYARKCLDSTPGKTADEQYEAARRNTVKSLLHAHIPACIAAGWT
;
A
#
# COMPACT_ATOMS: atom_id res chain seq x y z
N MET A 1 -9.67 -6.08 21.47
CA MET A 1 -9.10 -6.17 20.11
C MET A 1 -7.64 -6.58 20.24
N LEU A 2 -7.14 -7.53 19.45
CA LEU A 2 -5.71 -7.87 19.41
C LEU A 2 -5.06 -7.21 18.20
N LEU A 3 -4.02 -6.43 18.44
CA LEU A 3 -3.26 -5.70 17.42
C LEU A 3 -1.76 -5.96 17.61
N ALA A 4 -1.10 -6.44 16.56
CA ALA A 4 0.35 -6.51 16.46
C ALA A 4 0.85 -5.29 15.68
N TYR A 5 1.85 -4.61 16.22
CA TYR A 5 2.41 -3.40 15.63
C TYR A 5 3.91 -3.32 15.93
N PRO A 6 4.70 -2.59 15.12
CA PRO A 6 6.12 -2.38 15.39
C PRO A 6 6.36 -1.58 16.67
N ASP A 7 7.46 -1.85 17.38
CA ASP A 7 7.79 -1.19 18.65
C ASP A 7 7.88 0.35 18.55
N CYS A 8 8.26 0.88 17.39
CA CYS A 8 8.30 2.33 17.17
C CYS A 8 6.91 2.97 17.20
N VAL A 9 5.87 2.22 16.82
CA VAL A 9 4.47 2.62 16.85
C VAL A 9 3.91 2.58 18.29
N ALA A 10 4.45 1.72 19.16
CA ALA A 10 4.03 1.56 20.55
C ALA A 10 4.19 2.83 21.41
N LYS A 11 5.16 3.67 21.04
CA LYS A 11 5.68 4.76 21.88
C LYS A 11 5.18 6.13 21.44
N ASP A 12 4.31 6.18 20.43
CA ASP A 12 4.03 7.39 19.70
C ASP A 12 2.53 7.63 19.48
N THR A 13 2.18 8.88 19.18
CA THR A 13 0.83 9.24 18.70
C THR A 13 0.70 8.86 17.24
N ILE A 14 -0.42 8.23 16.88
CA ILE A 14 -0.65 7.70 15.53
C ILE A 14 -1.95 8.32 15.02
N ASP A 15 -1.91 8.88 13.82
CA ASP A 15 -3.12 9.22 13.08
C ASP A 15 -3.66 7.95 12.43
N LEU A 16 -4.87 7.56 12.81
CA LEU A 16 -5.57 6.45 12.18
C LEU A 16 -6.54 7.00 11.14
N LEU A 17 -6.21 6.85 9.87
CA LEU A 17 -6.95 7.36 8.73
C LEU A 17 -7.73 6.23 8.05
N VAL A 18 -8.92 6.54 7.55
CA VAL A 18 -9.72 5.67 6.68
C VAL A 18 -9.62 6.19 5.25
N LEU A 19 -8.84 5.49 4.43
CA LEU A 19 -8.59 5.85 3.03
C LEU A 19 -9.03 4.71 2.10
N PRO A 20 -9.34 4.99 0.82
CA PRO A 20 -9.61 3.95 -0.15
C PRO A 20 -8.38 3.10 -0.40
N HIS A 21 -8.53 1.78 -0.37
CA HIS A 21 -7.46 0.86 -0.75
C HIS A 21 -7.01 1.13 -2.21
N PRO A 22 -5.69 1.20 -2.51
CA PRO A 22 -5.18 1.66 -3.81
C PRO A 22 -5.72 0.94 -5.04
N ARG A 23 -5.99 -0.36 -4.91
CA ARG A 23 -6.45 -1.22 -6.02
C ARG A 23 -7.94 -1.43 -6.08
N SER A 24 -8.59 -1.54 -4.91
CA SER A 24 -9.99 -2.00 -4.78
C SER A 24 -10.93 -0.89 -4.34
N HIS A 25 -10.39 0.22 -3.84
CA HIS A 25 -11.12 1.39 -3.34
C HIS A 25 -12.09 1.11 -2.20
N ILE A 26 -11.94 -0.03 -1.51
CA ILE A 26 -12.70 -0.31 -0.28
C ILE A 26 -12.11 0.51 0.87
N PRO A 27 -12.90 0.86 1.89
CA PRO A 27 -12.38 1.52 3.09
C PRO A 27 -11.33 0.66 3.79
N THR A 28 -10.14 1.22 3.96
CA THR A 28 -9.00 0.59 4.63
C THR A 28 -8.42 1.54 5.65
N TYR A 29 -8.05 1.00 6.82
CA TYR A 29 -7.40 1.75 7.88
C TYR A 29 -5.90 1.84 7.63
N PHE A 30 -5.37 3.05 7.73
CA PHE A 30 -3.95 3.32 7.67
C PHE A 30 -3.50 4.08 8.91
N ALA A 31 -2.41 3.63 9.51
CA ALA A 31 -1.78 4.25 10.65
C ALA A 31 -0.58 5.08 10.17
N VAL A 32 -0.52 6.35 10.58
CA VAL A 32 0.57 7.26 10.25
C VAL A 32 1.18 7.79 11.55
N PRO A 33 2.37 7.31 11.97
CA PRO A 33 3.02 7.76 13.21
C PRO A 33 3.39 9.25 13.13
N GLN A 34 3.34 10.01 14.22
CA GLN A 34 3.74 11.43 14.22
C GLN A 34 5.26 11.60 14.33
N ALA A 35 5.93 10.72 15.07
CA ALA A 35 7.36 10.70 15.27
C ALA A 35 8.09 9.90 14.17
N PRO A 36 9.41 10.12 14.01
CA PRO A 36 10.21 9.35 13.06
C PRO A 36 10.15 7.85 13.32
N CYS A 37 9.60 7.11 12.36
CA CYS A 37 9.59 5.66 12.31
C CYS A 37 10.38 5.17 11.07
N PRO A 38 10.88 3.92 11.06
CA PRO A 38 11.55 3.37 9.87
C PRO A 38 10.67 3.36 8.61
N HIS A 39 9.35 3.32 8.81
CA HIS A 39 8.35 3.45 7.76
C HIS A 39 7.37 4.56 8.16
N GLU A 40 6.96 5.34 7.17
CA GLU A 40 6.11 6.52 7.37
C GLU A 40 4.63 6.18 7.52
N MET A 41 4.21 4.98 7.10
CA MET A 41 2.81 4.58 7.07
C MET A 41 2.66 3.06 7.20
N TYR A 42 1.55 2.63 7.79
CA TYR A 42 1.19 1.24 7.96
C TYR A 42 -0.25 0.99 7.54
N GLU A 43 -0.50 -0.12 6.85
CA GLU A 43 -1.84 -0.63 6.54
C GLU A 43 -2.31 -1.58 7.64
N LEU A 44 -3.56 -1.46 8.08
CA LEU A 44 -4.18 -2.41 9.00
C LEU A 44 -4.64 -3.66 8.25
N VAL A 45 -3.86 -4.73 8.36
CA VAL A 45 -4.18 -6.04 7.79
C VAL A 45 -4.86 -6.91 8.86
N VAL A 46 -5.91 -7.65 8.48
CA VAL A 46 -6.64 -8.52 9.41
C VAL A 46 -6.55 -9.98 8.97
N VAL A 47 -5.87 -10.80 9.78
CA VAL A 47 -5.84 -12.26 9.63
C VAL A 47 -7.00 -12.85 10.43
N ARG A 48 -7.94 -13.49 9.74
CA ARG A 48 -9.10 -14.13 10.36
C ARG A 48 -8.97 -15.65 10.30
N PRO A 49 -9.42 -16.38 11.34
CA PRO A 49 -9.53 -17.83 11.26
C PRO A 49 -10.54 -18.23 10.18
N GLU A 50 -10.35 -19.43 9.61
CA GLU A 50 -11.33 -20.00 8.68
C GLU A 50 -12.68 -20.23 9.37
N LYS A 51 -13.78 -20.09 8.63
CA LYS A 51 -15.14 -20.23 9.19
C LYS A 51 -15.40 -21.60 9.82
N SER A 52 -14.79 -22.65 9.27
CA SER A 52 -14.85 -24.03 9.78
C SER A 52 -14.09 -24.23 11.09
N ALA A 53 -13.21 -23.29 11.44
CA ALA A 53 -12.26 -23.40 12.54
C ALA A 53 -12.31 -22.13 13.39
N ALA A 54 -13.44 -21.88 14.07
CA ALA A 54 -13.57 -20.76 15.00
C ALA A 54 -12.43 -20.75 16.03
N ARG A 55 -11.89 -19.56 16.31
CA ARG A 55 -10.82 -19.32 17.28
C ARG A 55 -11.19 -18.13 18.15
N SER A 56 -10.62 -18.08 19.35
CA SER A 56 -10.77 -16.98 20.30
C SER A 56 -9.45 -16.73 21.01
N TRP A 57 -9.21 -15.49 21.41
CA TRP A 57 -8.05 -15.12 22.23
C TRP A 57 -8.44 -15.00 23.69
N PHE A 58 -7.60 -15.53 24.57
CA PHE A 58 -7.69 -15.33 26.02
C PHE A 58 -6.56 -14.39 26.39
N ILE A 59 -6.89 -13.20 26.89
CA ILE A 59 -5.92 -12.14 27.18
C ILE A 59 -6.05 -11.76 28.64
N SER A 60 -4.91 -11.65 29.32
CA SER A 60 -4.83 -11.07 30.67
C SER A 60 -3.69 -10.07 30.71
N SER A 61 -3.94 -8.90 31.31
CA SER A 61 -2.94 -7.85 31.53
C SER A 61 -1.95 -8.20 32.65
N SER A 62 -2.38 -9.01 33.61
CA SER A 62 -1.54 -9.53 34.70
C SER A 62 -2.07 -10.87 35.22
N ALA A 63 -1.28 -11.58 36.01
CA ALA A 63 -1.68 -12.86 36.62
C ALA A 63 -2.81 -12.71 37.67
N GLN A 64 -3.09 -11.48 38.11
CA GLN A 64 -4.05 -11.18 39.17
C GLN A 64 -5.35 -10.55 38.65
N GLU A 65 -5.43 -10.24 37.36
CA GLU A 65 -6.61 -9.65 36.74
C GLU A 65 -7.53 -10.68 36.11
N GLN A 66 -8.82 -10.34 36.06
CA GLN A 66 -9.84 -11.18 35.42
C GLN A 66 -9.63 -11.11 33.90
N GLY A 67 -9.27 -12.24 33.29
CA GLY A 67 -8.97 -12.31 31.87
C GLY A 67 -10.17 -11.98 30.98
N HIS A 68 -9.89 -11.50 29.78
CA HIS A 68 -10.87 -11.19 28.74
C HIS A 68 -10.80 -12.20 27.59
N VAL A 69 -11.97 -12.55 27.04
CA VAL A 69 -12.08 -13.41 25.85
C VAL A 69 -12.47 -12.56 24.65
N LEU A 70 -11.65 -12.59 23.60
CA LEU A 70 -11.97 -12.01 22.30
C LEU A 70 -12.48 -13.12 21.37
N GLY A 71 -13.77 -13.07 21.04
CA GLY A 71 -14.46 -14.14 20.31
C GLY A 71 -14.24 -14.19 18.79
N ASP A 72 -13.69 -13.14 18.17
CA ASP A 72 -13.49 -13.11 16.71
C ASP A 72 -12.25 -13.90 16.24
N GLY A 73 -11.34 -14.22 17.18
CA GLY A 73 -10.08 -14.90 16.90
C GLY A 73 -9.16 -14.15 15.94
N ALA A 74 -9.49 -12.90 15.59
CA ALA A 74 -8.82 -12.20 14.50
C ALA A 74 -7.57 -11.48 15.01
N LEU A 75 -6.45 -11.68 14.31
CA LEU A 75 -5.22 -10.95 14.54
C LEU A 75 -5.16 -9.76 13.58
N ARG A 76 -5.08 -8.56 14.13
CA ARG A 76 -4.87 -7.33 13.34
C ARG A 76 -3.40 -6.98 13.38
N LEU A 77 -2.85 -6.52 12.26
CA LEU A 77 -1.43 -6.25 12.07
C LEU A 77 -1.28 -4.88 11.41
N LEU A 78 -0.39 -4.04 11.94
CA LEU A 78 0.08 -2.85 11.22
C LEU A 78 1.26 -3.25 10.34
N SER A 79 0.99 -3.45 9.05
CA SER A 79 2.00 -3.82 8.06
C SER A 79 2.56 -2.57 7.37
N PRO A 80 3.89 -2.40 7.27
CA PRO A 80 4.45 -1.24 6.59
C PRO A 80 3.96 -1.11 5.15
N VAL A 81 3.58 0.11 4.75
CA VAL A 81 3.18 0.43 3.37
C VAL A 81 3.90 1.69 2.91
N ASP A 82 4.33 1.71 1.65
CA ASP A 82 4.87 2.93 1.05
C ASP A 82 3.71 3.89 0.72
N PRO A 83 3.69 5.13 1.26
CA PRO A 83 2.62 6.08 1.02
C PRO A 83 2.37 6.38 -0.47
N VAL A 84 3.36 6.16 -1.34
CA VAL A 84 3.20 6.29 -2.79
C VAL A 84 2.07 5.40 -3.33
N PHE A 85 1.86 4.20 -2.79
CA PHE A 85 0.76 3.35 -3.25
C PHE A 85 -0.61 3.96 -2.94
N VAL A 86 -0.75 4.57 -1.75
CA VAL A 86 -1.96 5.29 -1.36
C VAL A 86 -2.15 6.53 -2.21
N LEU A 87 -1.09 7.30 -2.44
CA LEU A 87 -1.11 8.44 -3.37
C LEU A 87 -1.57 8.06 -4.78
N LEU A 88 -1.05 6.96 -5.34
CA LEU A 88 -1.49 6.46 -6.64
C LEU A 88 -2.99 6.11 -6.61
N GLY A 89 -3.47 5.44 -5.56
CA GLY A 89 -4.88 5.13 -5.37
C GLY A 89 -5.81 6.35 -5.38
N LEU A 90 -5.32 7.48 -4.88
CA LEU A 90 -6.06 8.74 -4.73
C LEU A 90 -5.96 9.65 -5.95
N LEU A 91 -4.78 9.75 -6.55
CA LEU A 91 -4.50 10.69 -7.64
C LEU A 91 -4.69 10.05 -9.03
N ALA A 92 -4.57 8.73 -9.12
CA ALA A 92 -4.59 7.96 -10.37
C ALA A 92 -5.66 6.84 -10.35
N PRO A 93 -6.92 7.11 -9.95
CA PRO A 93 -7.94 6.06 -9.80
C PRO A 93 -8.43 5.49 -11.14
N ASP A 94 -8.28 6.24 -12.24
CA ASP A 94 -8.70 5.86 -13.60
C ASP A 94 -7.70 6.34 -14.67
N SER A 95 -7.78 5.77 -15.88
CA SER A 95 -6.88 6.12 -16.98
C SER A 95 -6.92 7.59 -17.37
N ALA A 96 -8.07 8.26 -17.25
CA ALA A 96 -8.21 9.67 -17.59
C ALA A 96 -7.31 10.56 -16.71
N ARG A 97 -7.22 10.27 -15.42
CA ARG A 97 -6.29 10.97 -14.52
C ARG A 97 -4.85 10.50 -14.69
N CYS A 98 -4.61 9.20 -14.93
CA CYS A 98 -3.27 8.64 -15.13
C CYS A 98 -2.57 9.23 -16.38
N GLU A 99 -3.32 9.53 -17.43
CA GLU A 99 -2.81 10.02 -18.72
C GLU A 99 -2.95 11.54 -18.90
N SER A 100 -3.41 12.25 -17.87
CA SER A 100 -3.60 13.70 -17.93
C SER A 100 -2.27 14.40 -18.25
N ARG A 101 -2.28 15.24 -19.29
CA ARG A 101 -1.12 16.05 -19.68
C ARG A 101 -1.05 17.39 -18.95
N GLN A 102 -2.05 17.71 -18.14
CA GLN A 102 -2.19 19.01 -17.47
C GLN A 102 -1.38 19.04 -16.17
N PHE A 103 -0.58 20.08 -16.03
CA PHE A 103 0.01 20.45 -14.74
C PHE A 103 -1.03 21.17 -13.90
N ARG A 104 -1.14 20.80 -12.62
CA ARG A 104 -2.09 21.38 -11.66
C ARG A 104 -1.38 21.72 -10.36
N ALA A 105 -1.86 22.73 -9.64
CA ALA A 105 -1.38 22.98 -8.29
C ALA A 105 -1.72 21.77 -7.39
N TRP A 106 -1.01 21.62 -6.27
CA TRP A 106 -1.30 20.52 -5.35
C TRP A 106 -2.74 20.58 -4.84
N ASP A 107 -3.20 21.75 -4.41
CA ASP A 107 -4.57 21.95 -3.91
C ASP A 107 -5.62 21.53 -4.96
N ASP A 108 -5.41 21.88 -6.23
CA ASP A 108 -6.28 21.45 -7.33
C ASP A 108 -6.30 19.91 -7.50
N LEU A 109 -5.17 19.22 -7.28
CA LEU A 109 -5.11 17.76 -7.31
C LEU A 109 -5.82 17.13 -6.13
N VAL A 110 -5.73 17.75 -4.94
CA VAL A 110 -6.46 17.33 -3.73
C VAL A 110 -7.96 17.46 -3.95
N ASP A 111 -8.42 18.64 -4.38
CA ASP A 111 -9.84 18.89 -4.66
C ASP A 111 -10.37 17.93 -5.72
N GLY A 112 -9.61 17.76 -6.82
CA GLY A 112 -9.98 16.81 -7.87
C GLY A 112 -10.03 15.34 -7.40
N ALA A 113 -9.19 14.95 -6.43
CA ALA A 113 -9.26 13.62 -5.82
C ALA A 113 -10.50 13.48 -4.92
N CYS A 114 -10.76 14.46 -4.05
CA CYS A 114 -11.93 14.50 -3.19
C CYS A 114 -13.23 14.41 -4.01
N ASP A 115 -13.36 15.24 -5.05
CA ASP A 115 -14.53 15.28 -5.93
C ASP A 115 -14.74 13.95 -6.64
N TRP A 116 -13.69 13.38 -7.24
CA TRP A 116 -13.77 12.10 -7.92
C TRP A 116 -14.25 10.99 -6.97
N HIS A 117 -13.65 10.90 -5.78
CA HIS A 117 -14.01 9.86 -4.81
C HIS A 117 -15.41 10.05 -4.23
N ALA A 118 -15.85 11.30 -4.02
CA ALA A 118 -17.20 11.62 -3.59
C ALA A 118 -18.25 11.21 -4.65
N GLN A 119 -17.96 11.45 -5.93
CA GLN A 119 -18.86 11.12 -7.04
C GLN A 119 -18.97 9.62 -7.33
N HIS A 120 -17.86 8.88 -7.21
CA HIS A 120 -17.81 7.47 -7.64
C HIS A 120 -17.98 6.46 -6.51
N ARG A 121 -17.79 6.88 -5.25
CA ARG A 121 -17.74 5.97 -4.10
C ARG A 121 -18.50 6.55 -2.92
N ALA A 122 -17.85 7.39 -2.14
CA ALA A 122 -18.33 7.93 -0.87
C ALA A 122 -17.54 9.19 -0.54
N GLN A 123 -18.06 10.00 0.37
CA GLN A 123 -17.31 11.13 0.90
C GLN A 123 -16.24 10.64 1.88
N TRP A 124 -14.97 10.95 1.61
CA TRP A 124 -13.84 10.58 2.45
C TRP A 124 -13.27 11.79 3.16
N HIS A 125 -13.45 11.83 4.47
CA HIS A 125 -12.99 12.95 5.30
C HIS A 125 -11.46 12.96 5.46
N ASP A 126 -10.82 11.79 5.35
CA ASP A 126 -9.39 11.64 5.60
C ASP A 126 -8.53 11.83 4.34
N ILE A 127 -9.09 11.89 3.14
CA ILE A 127 -8.34 12.20 1.91
C ILE A 127 -7.65 13.57 2.01
N PRO A 128 -8.36 14.69 2.29
CA PRO A 128 -7.70 15.99 2.39
C PRO A 128 -6.73 16.04 3.59
N VAL A 129 -7.02 15.34 4.69
CA VAL A 129 -6.11 15.24 5.84
C VAL A 129 -4.80 14.57 5.43
N PHE A 130 -4.87 13.43 4.73
CA PHE A 130 -3.71 12.69 4.25
C PHE A 130 -2.90 13.48 3.23
N LEU A 131 -3.56 14.03 2.20
CA LEU A 131 -2.88 14.77 1.13
C LEU A 131 -2.33 16.14 1.60
N GLY A 132 -2.86 16.69 2.69
CA GLY A 132 -2.35 17.90 3.33
C GLY A 132 -1.08 17.69 4.18
N MET A 133 -0.66 16.43 4.43
CA MET A 133 0.55 16.16 5.20
C MET A 133 1.82 16.48 4.39
N GLN A 134 2.72 17.29 4.94
CA GLN A 134 3.97 17.69 4.28
C GLN A 134 4.84 16.49 3.83
N ARG A 135 4.91 15.43 4.64
CA ARG A 135 5.60 14.18 4.28
C ARG A 135 4.98 13.47 3.07
N VAL A 136 3.66 13.53 2.93
CA VAL A 136 2.93 12.92 1.81
C VAL A 136 3.22 13.71 0.53
N LEU A 137 3.22 15.03 0.61
CA LEU A 137 3.63 15.90 -0.49
C LEU A 137 5.06 15.60 -0.97
N ALA A 138 6.00 15.33 -0.06
CA ALA A 138 7.38 14.96 -0.42
C ALA A 138 7.46 13.66 -1.26
N HIS A 139 6.44 12.80 -1.23
CA HIS A 139 6.36 11.64 -2.09
C HIS A 139 5.77 11.92 -3.48
N ALA A 140 5.13 13.07 -3.69
CA ALA A 140 4.57 13.45 -4.99
C ALA A 140 5.65 13.52 -6.08
N ASP A 141 6.85 14.02 -5.76
CA ASP A 141 7.97 14.12 -6.71
C ASP A 141 8.46 12.77 -7.25
N ARG A 142 8.15 11.68 -6.53
CA ARG A 142 8.47 10.30 -6.94
C ARG A 142 7.55 9.79 -8.05
N ILE A 143 6.35 10.37 -8.18
CA ILE A 143 5.31 9.93 -9.12
C ILE A 143 4.86 11.02 -10.10
N CYS A 144 5.24 12.27 -9.86
CA CYS A 144 4.88 13.42 -10.68
C CYS A 144 6.11 14.02 -11.38
N ASP A 145 5.88 14.65 -12.52
CA ASP A 145 6.72 15.76 -12.96
C ASP A 145 6.31 17.02 -12.20
N THR A 146 7.31 17.75 -11.74
CA THR A 146 7.14 18.93 -10.91
C THR A 146 7.78 20.12 -11.62
N GLN A 147 7.06 21.22 -11.74
CA GLN A 147 7.55 22.47 -12.31
C GLN A 147 7.30 23.61 -11.34
N ALA A 148 8.26 24.54 -11.21
CA ALA A 148 8.03 25.78 -10.50
C ALA A 148 6.98 26.62 -11.24
N MET A 149 6.11 27.29 -10.50
CA MET A 149 5.15 28.22 -11.10
C MET A 149 5.88 29.43 -11.69
N PRO A 150 5.57 29.85 -12.93
CA PRO A 150 6.25 30.99 -13.56
C PRO A 150 6.05 32.33 -12.83
N THR A 151 4.98 32.47 -12.06
CA THR A 151 4.50 33.76 -11.54
C THR A 151 4.31 33.79 -10.01
N GLY A 152 4.89 32.86 -9.26
CA GLY A 152 4.72 32.86 -7.79
C GLY A 152 5.47 31.76 -7.08
N ASP A 153 5.30 31.73 -5.75
CA ASP A 153 5.84 30.68 -4.90
C ASP A 153 4.96 29.43 -5.00
N GLY A 154 5.53 28.33 -5.49
CA GLY A 154 4.89 27.02 -5.48
C GLY A 154 5.21 26.19 -6.72
N HIS A 155 4.69 24.96 -6.71
CA HIS A 155 4.93 23.97 -7.74
C HIS A 155 3.62 23.47 -8.33
N VAL A 156 3.67 23.13 -9.61
CA VAL A 156 2.62 22.40 -10.30
C VAL A 156 3.09 20.99 -10.59
N TYR A 157 2.16 20.05 -10.51
CA TYR A 157 2.40 18.63 -10.58
C TYR A 157 1.60 18.01 -11.71
N ARG A 158 2.18 17.01 -12.35
CA ARG A 158 1.51 16.14 -13.33
C ARG A 158 1.98 14.72 -13.10
N LEU A 159 1.07 13.76 -13.00
CA LEU A 159 1.44 12.34 -12.90
C LEU A 159 2.34 11.93 -14.07
N ASN A 160 3.41 11.20 -13.78
CA ASN A 160 4.35 10.70 -14.77
C ASN A 160 4.38 9.17 -14.69
N VAL A 161 3.67 8.52 -15.61
CA VAL A 161 3.58 7.07 -15.72
C VAL A 161 4.97 6.42 -15.87
N ALA A 162 5.90 7.04 -16.59
CA ALA A 162 7.25 6.50 -16.75
C ALA A 162 8.03 6.52 -15.42
N LYS A 163 7.93 7.60 -14.62
CA LYS A 163 8.50 7.63 -13.26
C LYS A 163 7.85 6.58 -12.35
N ILE A 164 6.54 6.43 -12.43
CA ILE A 164 5.78 5.44 -11.65
C ILE A 164 6.27 4.03 -12.01
N HIS A 165 6.38 3.69 -13.28
CA HIS A 165 6.89 2.38 -13.72
C HIS A 165 8.33 2.15 -13.26
N ALA A 166 9.23 3.13 -13.42
CA ALA A 166 10.61 3.02 -12.93
C ALA A 166 10.67 2.79 -11.40
N LEU A 167 9.78 3.44 -10.64
CA LEU A 167 9.65 3.21 -9.19
C LEU A 167 9.16 1.79 -8.88
N LEU A 168 8.19 1.27 -9.65
CA LEU A 168 7.71 -0.09 -9.50
C LEU A 168 8.79 -1.13 -9.86
N ASP A 169 9.61 -0.86 -10.88
CA ASP A 169 10.73 -1.73 -11.25
C ASP A 169 11.76 -1.83 -10.12
N VAL A 170 12.13 -0.69 -9.50
CA VAL A 170 13.02 -0.68 -8.34
C VAL A 170 12.42 -1.47 -7.17
N LYS A 171 11.11 -1.35 -6.93
CA LYS A 171 10.42 -2.12 -5.89
C LYS A 171 10.37 -3.61 -6.22
N ALA A 172 10.11 -3.98 -7.47
CA ALA A 172 10.09 -5.35 -7.92
C ALA A 172 11.48 -5.99 -7.77
N GLN A 173 12.55 -5.30 -8.17
CA GLN A 173 13.93 -5.75 -7.99
C GLN A 173 14.27 -5.98 -6.52
N LYS A 174 13.87 -5.06 -5.62
CA LYS A 174 14.05 -5.25 -4.17
C LYS A 174 13.32 -6.49 -3.65
N LEU A 175 12.08 -6.73 -4.10
CA LEU A 175 11.31 -7.92 -3.72
C LEU A 175 11.87 -9.21 -4.35
N LEU A 176 12.58 -9.11 -5.46
CA LEU A 176 13.25 -10.23 -6.12
C LEU A 176 14.64 -10.53 -5.53
N ALA A 177 15.19 -9.70 -4.64
CA ALA A 177 16.49 -9.96 -4.02
C ALA A 177 16.51 -11.30 -3.27
N ASP A 178 17.57 -12.08 -3.44
CA ASP A 178 17.63 -13.46 -2.91
C ASP A 178 17.51 -13.52 -1.38
N ASP A 179 18.00 -12.51 -0.66
CA ASP A 179 17.90 -12.46 0.80
C ASP A 179 16.45 -12.34 1.29
N VAL A 180 15.57 -11.67 0.52
CA VAL A 180 14.13 -11.58 0.81
C VAL A 180 13.49 -12.96 0.72
N TRP A 181 13.82 -13.73 -0.31
CA TRP A 181 13.27 -15.06 -0.52
C TRP A 181 13.84 -16.09 0.47
N ALA A 182 15.12 -15.96 0.82
CA ALA A 182 15.76 -16.78 1.85
C ALA A 182 15.14 -16.54 3.25
N LYS A 183 14.69 -15.32 3.55
CA LYS A 183 14.00 -14.98 4.80
C LYS A 183 12.53 -15.37 4.82
N ALA A 184 11.91 -15.59 3.66
CA ALA A 184 10.48 -15.86 3.51
C ALA A 184 10.16 -17.15 2.70
N PRO A 185 10.79 -18.31 3.01
CA PRO A 185 10.62 -19.53 2.21
C PRO A 185 9.20 -20.09 2.30
N GLU A 186 8.58 -20.03 3.48
CA GLU A 186 7.25 -20.60 3.75
C GLU A 186 6.07 -19.74 3.31
N THR A 187 6.32 -18.46 3.00
CA THR A 187 5.32 -17.53 2.50
C THR A 187 5.52 -17.29 1.00
N LEU A 188 6.54 -16.49 0.64
CA LEU A 188 6.84 -16.15 -0.76
C LEU A 188 7.26 -17.38 -1.56
N GLY A 189 8.19 -18.19 -1.03
CA GLY A 189 8.66 -19.40 -1.70
C GLY A 189 7.55 -20.41 -1.95
N ARG A 190 6.71 -20.66 -0.95
CA ARG A 190 5.54 -21.55 -1.08
C ARG A 190 4.52 -21.01 -2.09
N TYR A 191 4.27 -19.71 -2.10
CA TYR A 191 3.37 -19.10 -3.09
C TYR A 191 3.91 -19.24 -4.51
N ALA A 192 5.19 -18.93 -4.73
CA ALA A 192 5.83 -19.10 -6.04
C ALA A 192 5.78 -20.57 -6.52
N ARG A 193 6.03 -21.54 -5.63
CA ARG A 193 5.91 -22.97 -5.98
C ARG A 193 4.50 -23.37 -6.41
N LYS A 194 3.45 -22.73 -5.88
CA LYS A 194 2.07 -22.96 -6.33
C LYS A 194 1.79 -22.36 -7.72
N CYS A 195 2.59 -21.39 -8.14
CA CYS A 195 2.49 -20.71 -9.43
C CYS A 195 3.49 -21.24 -10.47
N LEU A 196 4.07 -22.44 -10.24
CA LEU A 196 4.95 -23.07 -11.21
C LEU A 196 4.16 -23.49 -12.46
N ASP A 197 4.52 -22.92 -13.60
CA ASP A 197 4.00 -23.33 -14.89
C ASP A 197 4.87 -24.45 -15.48
N SER A 198 4.23 -25.58 -15.82
CA SER A 198 4.89 -26.71 -16.51
C SER A 198 5.09 -26.42 -18.00
N THR A 199 5.76 -25.32 -18.33
CA THR A 199 6.06 -24.96 -19.73
C THR A 199 7.10 -25.93 -20.30
N PRO A 200 6.81 -26.63 -21.42
CA PRO A 200 7.77 -27.56 -22.02
C PRO A 200 9.06 -26.85 -22.42
N GLY A 201 10.22 -27.48 -22.14
CA GLY A 201 11.53 -27.00 -22.57
C GLY A 201 12.24 -26.01 -21.64
N LYS A 202 11.64 -25.63 -20.50
CA LYS A 202 12.32 -24.82 -19.47
C LYS A 202 12.90 -25.69 -18.37
N THR A 203 14.07 -25.32 -17.84
CA THR A 203 14.65 -25.97 -16.67
C THR A 203 13.83 -25.65 -15.40
N ALA A 204 14.01 -26.46 -14.35
CA ALA A 204 13.32 -26.23 -13.07
C ALA A 204 13.66 -24.84 -12.48
N ASP A 205 14.92 -24.42 -12.60
CA ASP A 205 15.38 -23.12 -12.10
C ASP A 205 14.75 -21.96 -12.88
N GLU A 206 14.66 -22.07 -14.21
CA GLU A 206 13.99 -21.08 -15.06
C GLU A 206 12.49 -20.96 -14.74
N GLN A 207 11.83 -22.08 -14.48
CA GLN A 207 10.42 -22.11 -14.07
C GLN A 207 10.24 -21.43 -12.71
N TYR A 208 11.12 -21.69 -11.76
CA TYR A 208 11.06 -21.07 -10.44
C TYR A 208 11.34 -19.57 -10.49
N GLU A 209 12.32 -19.12 -11.27
CA GLU A 209 12.60 -17.69 -11.46
C GLU A 209 11.43 -16.97 -12.14
N ALA A 210 10.75 -17.60 -13.11
CA ALA A 210 9.52 -17.06 -13.68
C ALA A 210 8.41 -16.95 -12.62
N ALA A 211 8.24 -17.97 -11.78
CA ALA A 211 7.25 -17.96 -10.70
C ALA A 211 7.55 -16.89 -9.63
N ARG A 212 8.83 -16.63 -9.32
CA ARG A 212 9.24 -15.51 -8.44
C ARG A 212 8.79 -14.17 -9.01
N ARG A 213 9.08 -13.92 -10.29
CA ARG A 213 8.68 -12.68 -10.99
C ARG A 213 7.15 -12.51 -11.00
N ASN A 214 6.41 -13.56 -11.33
CA ASN A 214 4.95 -13.54 -11.33
C ASN A 214 4.37 -13.28 -9.93
N THR A 215 4.97 -13.86 -8.89
CA THR A 215 4.58 -13.61 -7.49
C THR A 215 4.76 -12.14 -7.13
N VAL A 216 5.94 -11.57 -7.39
CA VAL A 216 6.24 -10.15 -7.10
C VAL A 216 5.31 -9.22 -7.88
N LYS A 217 5.07 -9.52 -9.16
CA LYS A 217 4.13 -8.76 -9.98
C LYS A 217 2.72 -8.81 -9.40
N SER A 218 2.24 -10.00 -8.99
CA SER A 218 0.93 -10.16 -8.36
C SER A 218 0.81 -9.38 -7.06
N LEU A 219 1.88 -9.33 -6.24
CA LEU A 219 1.90 -8.55 -4.99
C LEU A 219 1.80 -7.05 -5.27
N LEU A 220 2.58 -6.53 -6.22
CA LEU A 220 2.55 -5.12 -6.58
C LEU A 220 1.21 -4.73 -7.25
N HIS A 221 0.67 -5.60 -8.11
CA HIS A 221 -0.65 -5.42 -8.73
C HIS A 221 -1.79 -5.35 -7.70
N ALA A 222 -1.63 -5.96 -6.52
CA ALA A 222 -2.61 -5.88 -5.45
C ALA A 222 -2.67 -4.48 -4.81
N HIS A 223 -1.64 -3.65 -4.97
CA HIS A 223 -1.48 -2.35 -4.30
C HIS A 223 -1.34 -1.15 -5.25
N ILE A 224 -1.58 -1.30 -6.55
CA ILE A 224 -1.58 -0.20 -7.53
C ILE A 224 -2.94 -0.07 -8.25
N PRO A 225 -3.31 1.11 -8.76
CA PRO A 225 -4.52 1.27 -9.58
C PRO A 225 -4.49 0.44 -10.86
N ALA A 226 -5.66 0.07 -11.37
CA ALA A 226 -5.78 -0.73 -12.59
C ALA A 226 -5.15 -0.05 -13.83
N CYS A 227 -5.26 1.28 -13.94
CA CYS A 227 -4.69 2.03 -15.06
C CYS A 227 -3.15 1.86 -15.11
N ILE A 228 -2.48 1.87 -13.95
CA ILE A 228 -1.03 1.73 -13.83
C ILE A 228 -0.64 0.27 -14.08
N ALA A 229 -1.37 -0.68 -13.48
CA ALA A 229 -1.12 -2.10 -13.66
C ALA A 229 -1.22 -2.55 -15.13
N ALA A 230 -2.10 -1.93 -15.93
CA ALA A 230 -2.29 -2.28 -17.34
C ALA A 230 -1.06 -1.94 -18.20
N GLY A 231 -0.33 -0.87 -17.86
CA GLY A 231 0.86 -0.42 -18.60
C GLY A 231 2.18 -0.97 -18.08
N TRP A 232 2.18 -1.59 -16.89
CA TRP A 232 3.39 -2.10 -16.24
C TRP A 232 3.57 -3.61 -16.53
N THR A 233 4.45 -3.91 -17.49
CA THR A 233 4.71 -5.27 -17.97
C THR A 233 5.91 -5.93 -17.32
#